data_AF-A0A6J6JZQ7-F1
#
_entry.id   AF-A0A6J6JZQ7-F1
#
_cell.length_a   1.000
_cell.length_b   1.000
_cell.length_c   1.000
_cell.angle_alpha   90.00
_cell.angle_beta   90.00
_cell.angle_gamma   90.00
#
_symmetry.space_group_name_H-M   'P 1'
#
loop_
_entity.id
_entity.type
_entity.pdbx_description
1 polymer ?
#
loop_
_entity_poly.entity_id
_entity_poly.type
_entity_poly.pdbx_seq_one_letter_code
_entity_poly.pdbx_strand_id
1 'polypeptide(L)'
;MTQVAGGKAEIRGLQLKLGETVQLPNGLGSVTFEEIRRFASLDFAYNPGGIWVLVFSLLALAGVTTSLLTPRRRVWVRQTSGGFEVAALARGDDPALTDIVQNIVGELKGQQINRKGSK
;
A
#
# COMPACT_ATOMS: atom_id res chain seq x y z
N MET A 1 9.59 -45.30 41.33
CA MET A 1 10.94 -44.73 41.18
C MET A 1 11.24 -43.91 42.41
N THR A 2 12.36 -44.16 43.10
CA THR A 2 12.73 -43.48 44.35
C THR A 2 13.47 -42.18 44.03
N GLN A 3 12.98 -41.06 44.56
CA GLN A 3 13.55 -39.74 44.32
C GLN A 3 14.81 -39.54 45.19
N VAL A 4 15.94 -39.22 44.55
CA VAL A 4 17.25 -39.05 45.23
C VAL A 4 17.50 -37.61 45.67
N ALA A 5 16.89 -36.61 45.02
CA ALA A 5 16.97 -35.18 45.41
C ALA A 5 15.68 -34.42 45.01
N GLY A 6 15.26 -33.43 45.81
CA GLY A 6 14.07 -32.59 45.57
C GLY A 6 13.25 -32.29 46.83
N GLY A 7 12.14 -31.56 46.72
CA GLY A 7 11.38 -31.02 47.88
C GLY A 7 10.79 -32.04 48.88
N LYS A 8 10.74 -33.33 48.53
CA LYS A 8 10.35 -34.44 49.43
C LYS A 8 11.49 -35.45 49.70
N ALA A 9 12.69 -35.21 49.17
CA ALA A 9 13.86 -36.07 49.36
C ALA A 9 14.70 -35.59 50.55
N GLU A 10 15.32 -36.53 51.25
CA GLU A 10 16.15 -36.26 52.44
C GLU A 10 17.41 -35.42 52.12
N ILE A 11 17.84 -35.44 50.85
CA ILE A 11 19.03 -34.76 50.36
C ILE A 11 18.63 -33.43 49.70
N ARG A 12 19.18 -32.32 50.20
CA ARG A 12 18.97 -30.97 49.63
C ARG A 12 19.47 -30.92 48.19
N GLY A 13 18.75 -30.21 47.32
CA GLY A 13 19.13 -30.03 45.91
C GLY A 13 20.50 -29.35 45.78
N LEU A 14 21.34 -29.87 44.88
CA LEU A 14 22.64 -29.28 44.60
C LEU A 14 22.48 -27.92 43.92
N GLN A 15 23.10 -26.88 44.50
CA GLN A 15 23.21 -25.56 43.89
C GLN A 15 24.62 -25.41 43.34
N LEU A 16 24.73 -25.22 42.02
CA LEU A 16 25.99 -25.05 41.30
C LEU A 16 26.06 -23.64 40.72
N LYS A 17 27.20 -22.97 40.89
CA LYS A 17 27.53 -21.74 40.15
C LYS A 17 28.17 -22.10 38.80
N LEU A 18 28.19 -21.15 37.88
CA LEU A 18 28.84 -21.34 36.57
C LEU A 18 30.33 -21.67 36.76
N GLY A 19 30.79 -22.74 36.13
CA GLY A 19 32.13 -23.32 36.26
C GLY A 19 32.31 -24.27 37.46
N GLU A 20 31.30 -24.47 38.30
CA GLU A 20 31.42 -25.31 39.49
C GLU A 20 31.15 -26.79 39.16
N THR A 21 31.95 -27.67 39.76
CA THR A 21 31.78 -29.13 39.71
C THR A 21 31.48 -29.65 41.11
N VAL A 22 30.37 -30.36 41.28
CA VAL A 22 30.06 -31.03 42.55
C VAL A 22 29.93 -32.54 42.34
N GLN A 23 30.51 -33.29 43.28
CA GLN A 23 30.41 -34.74 43.32
C GLN A 23 29.07 -35.16 43.92
N LEU A 24 28.42 -36.11 43.28
CA LEU A 24 27.13 -36.61 43.74
C LEU A 24 27.34 -37.57 44.93
N PRO A 25 26.47 -37.50 45.95
CA PRO A 25 26.50 -38.44 47.05
C PRO A 25 26.32 -39.88 46.54
N ASN A 26 26.89 -40.86 47.25
CA ASN A 26 26.89 -42.29 46.91
C ASN A 26 27.78 -42.69 45.70
N GLY A 27 28.79 -41.88 45.36
CA GLY A 27 29.75 -42.24 44.32
C GLY A 27 29.19 -42.23 42.90
N LEU A 28 28.09 -41.50 42.67
CA LEU A 28 27.33 -41.47 41.42
C LEU A 28 27.96 -40.55 40.34
N GLY A 29 29.23 -40.18 40.49
CA GLY A 29 29.96 -39.30 39.57
C GLY A 29 29.90 -37.83 39.96
N SER A 30 30.17 -36.94 38.99
CA SER A 30 30.23 -35.48 39.19
C SER A 30 29.37 -34.76 38.16
N VAL A 31 28.76 -33.64 38.56
CA VAL A 31 28.03 -32.74 37.68
C VAL A 31 28.76 -31.40 37.66
N THR A 32 29.06 -30.90 36.46
CA THR A 32 29.71 -29.61 36.23
C THR A 32 28.74 -28.68 35.50
N PHE A 33 28.58 -27.46 36.00
CA PHE A 33 27.85 -26.42 35.27
C PHE A 33 28.82 -25.64 34.39
N GLU A 34 29.03 -26.11 33.15
CA GLU A 34 30.15 -25.64 32.31
C GLU A 34 29.96 -24.23 31.73
N GLU A 35 28.89 -23.97 30.98
CA GLU A 35 28.71 -22.69 30.29
C GLU A 35 27.23 -22.32 30.10
N ILE A 36 26.94 -21.02 30.11
CA ILE A 36 25.67 -20.46 29.63
C ILE A 36 25.90 -19.90 28.23
N ARG A 37 25.51 -20.65 27.20
CA ARG A 37 25.58 -20.16 25.82
C ARG A 37 24.54 -19.09 25.58
N ARG A 38 24.99 -17.89 25.21
CA ARG A 38 24.11 -16.81 24.76
C ARG A 38 23.60 -17.14 23.36
N PHE A 39 22.28 -17.20 23.20
CA PHE A 39 21.65 -17.26 21.90
C PHE A 39 20.86 -15.97 21.66
N ALA A 40 20.84 -15.52 20.42
CA ALA A 40 19.99 -14.43 19.96
C ALA A 40 19.16 -14.95 18.78
N SER A 41 17.84 -14.85 18.91
CA SER A 41 16.93 -15.11 17.80
C SER A 41 16.73 -13.80 17.04
N LEU A 42 17.17 -13.75 15.78
CA LEU A 42 16.87 -12.64 14.86
C LEU A 42 15.84 -13.10 13.84
N ASP A 43 14.67 -12.48 13.87
CA ASP A 43 13.62 -12.69 12.87
C ASP A 43 13.70 -11.61 11.79
N PHE A 44 13.88 -12.03 10.53
CA PHE A 44 13.89 -11.13 9.37
C PHE A 44 12.57 -11.27 8.61
N ALA A 45 11.71 -10.25 8.72
CA ALA A 45 10.48 -10.19 7.95
C ALA A 45 10.75 -9.54 6.59
N TYR A 46 10.93 -10.36 5.55
CA TYR A 46 11.03 -9.89 4.17
C TYR A 46 9.67 -9.97 3.47
N ASN A 47 9.06 -8.83 3.16
CA ASN A 47 7.80 -8.75 2.44
C ASN A 47 7.98 -8.01 1.09
N PRO A 48 8.29 -8.74 -0.01
CA PRO A 48 8.44 -8.15 -1.34
C PRO A 48 7.10 -7.64 -1.91
N GLY A 49 5.96 -8.06 -1.35
CA GLY A 49 4.64 -7.62 -1.78
C GLY A 49 4.29 -6.20 -1.34
N GLY A 50 4.92 -5.67 -0.29
CA GLY A 50 4.57 -4.36 0.27
C GLY A 50 4.68 -3.21 -0.75
N ILE A 51 5.71 -3.23 -1.59
CA ILE A 51 5.91 -2.23 -2.65
C ILE A 51 4.81 -2.34 -3.71
N TRP A 52 4.46 -3.56 -4.13
CA TRP A 52 3.40 -3.78 -5.12
C TRP A 52 2.04 -3.33 -4.60
N VAL A 53 1.71 -3.65 -3.34
CA VAL A 53 0.48 -3.19 -2.69
C VAL A 53 0.41 -1.67 -2.72
N LEU A 54 1.48 -0.97 -2.34
CA LEU A 54 1.53 0.50 -2.37
C LEU A 54 1.28 1.05 -3.78
N VAL A 55 1.94 0.49 -4.80
CA VAL A 55 1.78 0.93 -6.20
C VAL A 55 0.34 0.76 -6.65
N PHE A 56 -0.27 -0.40 -6.42
CA PHE A 56 -1.66 -0.64 -6.81
C PHE A 56 -2.66 0.22 -6.01
N SER A 57 -2.41 0.46 -4.73
CA SER A 57 -3.22 1.38 -3.93
C SER A 57 -3.18 2.80 -4.49
N LEU A 58 -2.00 3.30 -4.86
CA LEU A 58 -1.85 4.62 -5.47
C LEU A 58 -2.50 4.69 -6.85
N LEU A 59 -2.33 3.66 -7.68
CA LEU A 59 -2.99 3.57 -9.00
C LEU A 59 -4.51 3.54 -8.87
N ALA A 60 -5.05 2.75 -7.94
CA ALA A 60 -6.49 2.68 -7.70
C ALA A 60 -7.03 4.03 -7.23
N LEU A 61 -6.34 4.69 -6.29
CA LEU A 61 -6.69 6.02 -5.82
C LEU A 61 -6.69 7.03 -6.97
N ALA A 62 -5.60 7.09 -7.74
CA ALA A 62 -5.49 7.98 -8.89
C ALA A 62 -6.57 7.71 -9.94
N GLY A 63 -6.89 6.44 -10.21
CA GLY A 63 -7.94 6.04 -11.14
C GLY A 63 -9.32 6.51 -10.69
N VAL A 64 -9.66 6.31 -9.42
CA VAL A 64 -10.94 6.78 -8.85
C VAL A 64 -11.00 8.30 -8.84
N THR A 65 -9.95 8.98 -8.38
CA THR A 65 -9.88 10.44 -8.38
C THR A 65 -10.06 11.00 -9.79
N THR A 66 -9.37 10.43 -10.79
CA THR A 66 -9.52 10.86 -12.19
C THR A 66 -10.94 10.60 -12.71
N SER A 67 -11.51 9.44 -12.38
CA SER A 67 -12.88 9.08 -12.76
C SER A 67 -13.92 10.06 -12.20
N LEU A 68 -13.76 10.46 -10.94
CA LEU A 68 -14.68 11.39 -10.29
C LEU A 68 -14.49 12.84 -10.74
N LEU A 69 -13.25 13.26 -10.98
CA LEU A 69 -12.93 14.63 -11.39
C LEU A 69 -13.18 14.89 -12.87
N THR A 70 -13.36 13.85 -13.70
CA THR A 70 -13.67 14.02 -15.13
C THR A 70 -15.13 14.46 -15.31
N PRO A 71 -15.39 15.73 -15.71
CA PRO A 71 -16.74 16.22 -15.84
C PRO A 71 -17.41 15.60 -17.07
N ARG A 72 -18.63 15.09 -16.90
CA ARG A 72 -19.42 14.58 -18.02
C ARG A 72 -20.15 15.74 -18.71
N ARG A 73 -19.56 16.25 -19.79
CA ARG A 73 -20.10 17.34 -20.62
C ARG A 73 -20.76 16.77 -21.89
N ARG A 74 -21.86 17.35 -22.35
CA ARG A 74 -22.47 17.05 -23.66
C ARG A 74 -22.53 18.35 -24.47
N VAL A 75 -22.05 18.29 -25.71
CA VAL A 75 -22.02 19.44 -26.64
C VAL A 75 -22.73 19.03 -27.92
N TRP A 76 -23.58 19.93 -28.43
CA TRP A 76 -24.30 19.77 -29.69
C TRP A 76 -23.95 20.92 -30.62
N VAL A 77 -23.70 20.58 -31.88
CA VAL A 77 -23.48 21.54 -32.95
C VAL A 77 -24.49 21.25 -34.05
N ARG A 78 -25.23 22.27 -34.46
CA ARG A 78 -26.18 22.20 -35.58
C ARG A 78 -25.73 23.14 -36.68
N GLN A 79 -25.68 22.65 -37.92
CA GLN A 79 -25.48 23.49 -39.08
C GLN A 79 -26.84 23.98 -39.60
N THR A 80 -26.95 25.29 -39.77
CA THR A 80 -28.14 25.98 -40.31
C THR A 80 -27.75 26.72 -41.60
N SER A 81 -28.72 27.07 -42.44
CA SER A 81 -28.49 27.82 -43.69
C SER A 81 -27.75 29.16 -43.47
N GLY A 82 -27.89 29.77 -42.28
CA GLY A 82 -27.23 31.01 -41.88
C GLY A 82 -25.93 30.86 -41.08
N GLY A 83 -25.49 29.65 -40.73
CA GLY A 83 -24.29 29.47 -39.91
C GLY A 83 -24.27 28.18 -39.07
N PHE A 84 -23.68 28.25 -37.88
CA PHE A 84 -23.65 27.17 -36.90
C PHE A 84 -24.29 27.62 -35.59
N GLU A 85 -25.08 26.73 -34.99
CA GLU A 85 -25.61 26.85 -33.64
C GLU A 85 -24.86 25.87 -32.75
N VAL A 86 -24.29 26.37 -31.65
CA VAL A 86 -23.53 25.56 -30.68
C VAL A 86 -24.23 25.67 -29.34
N ALA A 87 -24.53 24.53 -28.72
CA ALA A 87 -25.11 24.44 -27.39
C ALA A 87 -24.35 23.41 -26.55
N ALA A 88 -24.19 23.67 -25.26
CA ALA A 88 -23.54 22.74 -24.34
C ALA A 88 -24.34 22.62 -23.04
N LEU A 89 -24.36 21.43 -22.46
CA LEU A 89 -25.00 21.14 -21.18
C LEU A 89 -24.07 20.30 -20.31
N ALA A 90 -23.81 20.80 -19.11
CA ALA A 90 -23.21 20.06 -18.02
C ALA A 90 -24.29 19.58 -17.05
N ARG A 91 -24.02 18.47 -16.34
CA ARG A 91 -24.96 17.94 -15.32
C ARG A 91 -25.06 18.84 -14.08
N GLY A 92 -24.03 19.66 -13.83
CA GLY A 92 -23.97 20.65 -12.77
C GLY A 92 -23.42 21.97 -13.27
N ASP A 93 -23.06 22.86 -12.35
CA ASP A 93 -22.41 24.14 -12.69
C ASP A 93 -20.92 23.89 -13.00
N ASP A 94 -20.54 24.09 -14.25
CA ASP A 94 -19.20 23.82 -14.76
C ASP A 94 -18.60 25.11 -15.32
N PRO A 95 -17.65 25.74 -14.61
CA PRO A 95 -17.11 27.04 -15.01
C PRO A 95 -16.37 27.01 -16.35
N ALA A 96 -15.85 25.85 -16.75
CA ALA A 96 -15.13 25.72 -18.03
C ALA A 96 -16.06 25.49 -19.24
N LEU A 97 -17.37 25.35 -19.03
CA LEU A 97 -18.32 25.10 -20.12
C LEU A 97 -18.36 26.24 -21.13
N THR A 98 -18.32 27.49 -20.65
CA THR A 98 -18.33 28.69 -21.49
C THR A 98 -17.09 28.76 -22.37
N ASP A 99 -15.91 28.53 -21.79
CA ASP A 99 -14.63 28.56 -22.52
C ASP A 99 -14.59 27.50 -23.62
N ILE A 100 -15.11 26.30 -23.34
CA ILE A 100 -15.21 25.23 -24.35
C ILE A 100 -16.11 25.64 -25.50
N VAL A 101 -17.29 26.21 -25.23
CA VAL A 101 -18.20 26.65 -26.28
C VAL A 101 -17.55 27.74 -27.13
N GLN A 102 -16.86 28.70 -26.51
CA GLN A 102 -16.15 29.75 -27.25
C GLN A 102 -15.03 29.18 -28.13
N ASN A 103 -14.26 28.21 -27.63
CA ASN A 103 -13.22 27.53 -28.41
C ASN A 103 -13.82 26.79 -29.62
N ILE A 104 -14.91 26.04 -29.43
CA ILE A 104 -15.60 25.34 -30.52
C ILE A 104 -16.13 26.32 -31.56
N VAL A 105 -16.74 27.44 -31.12
CA VAL A 105 -17.22 28.49 -32.03
C VAL A 105 -16.06 29.11 -32.81
N GLY A 106 -14.91 29.34 -32.17
CA GLY A 106 -13.70 29.82 -32.82
C GLY A 106 -13.19 28.89 -33.92
N GLU A 107 -13.08 27.59 -33.63
CA GLU A 107 -12.67 26.57 -34.60
C GLU A 107 -13.64 26.46 -35.78
N LEU A 108 -14.95 26.45 -35.52
CA LEU A 108 -15.98 26.38 -36.55
C LEU A 108 -15.97 27.62 -37.46
N LYS A 109 -15.73 28.81 -36.90
CA LYS A 109 -15.58 30.05 -37.68
C LYS A 109 -14.34 29.99 -38.57
N GLY A 110 -13.22 29.49 -38.06
CA GLY A 110 -11.99 29.27 -38.84
C GLY A 110 -12.20 28.31 -40.02
N GLN A 111 -12.90 27.20 -39.80
CA GLN A 111 -13.22 26.24 -40.86
C GLN A 111 -14.16 26.82 -41.94
N GLN A 112 -15.14 27.64 -41.57
CA GLN A 112 -16.05 28.28 -42.53
C GLN A 112 -15.31 29.24 -43.47
N ILE A 113 -14.36 30.02 -42.93
CA ILE A 113 -13.54 30.94 -43.72
C ILE A 113 -12.67 30.16 -44.71
N ASN A 114 -12.02 29.09 -44.26
CA ASN A 114 -11.18 28.26 -45.13
C ASN A 114 -12.01 27.59 -46.24
N ARG A 115 -13.20 27.07 -45.91
CA ARG A 115 -14.10 26.46 -46.91
C ARG A 115 -14.63 27.45 -47.95
N LYS A 116 -14.85 28.72 -47.59
CA LYS A 116 -15.26 29.78 -48.53
C LYS A 116 -14.11 30.27 -49.42
N GLY A 117 -12.87 30.25 -48.94
CA GLY A 117 -11.70 30.65 -49.73
C GLY A 117 -11.19 29.59 -50.71
N SER A 118 -11.64 28.34 -50.56
CA SER A 118 -11.30 27.22 -51.45
C SER A 118 -12.29 27.05 -52.63
N LYS A 119 -13.24 27.96 -52.80
CA LYS A 119 -14.24 27.95 -53.88
C LYS A 119 -14.06 29.18 -54.76
#